data_AF-A0A7R9U8M8-F1
#
_entry.id   AF-A0A7R9U8M8-F1
#
_cell.length_a   1.000
_cell.length_b   1.000
_cell.length_c   1.000
_cell.angle_alpha   90.00
_cell.angle_beta   90.00
_cell.angle_gamma   90.00
#
_symmetry.space_group_name_H-M   'P 1'
#
loop_
_entity.id
_entity.type
_entity.pdbx_description
1 polymer ?
#
loop_
_entity_poly.entity_id
_entity_poly.type
_entity_poly.pdbx_seq_one_letter_code
_entity_poly.pdbx_strand_id
1 'polypeptide(L)'
;DDAQLLEATKLLPALKRVCHGLEGEAYATAIHNIQQTSNYVENRLLDRFESASTREDIATMRECAMPLCRFFNGGGSLHNRYFNSIVMPNLLDLGSGDLDDEEEASAQDMLSRMFGAIHRVCAKEFNVIRNVFPRDSVMRVTRMLVQRIFMDPAFGIQNRVDEVLSPPPPAEPLPLADFLDVLCMVHEKTT
;
A
#
# COMPACT_ATOMS: atom_id res chain seq x y z
N ASP A 1 5.49 12.14 -23.55
CA ASP A 1 6.79 11.46 -23.67
C ASP A 1 7.37 11.27 -22.27
N ASP A 2 7.93 10.10 -21.97
CA ASP A 2 8.42 9.74 -20.63
C ASP A 2 9.70 10.48 -20.26
N ALA A 3 10.55 10.80 -21.25
CA ALA A 3 11.74 11.62 -21.04
C ALA A 3 11.38 13.05 -20.59
N GLN A 4 10.37 13.65 -21.22
CA GLN A 4 9.85 14.97 -20.84
C GLN A 4 9.23 14.95 -19.44
N LEU A 5 8.56 13.85 -19.06
CA LEU A 5 7.99 13.70 -17.73
C LEU A 5 9.07 13.72 -16.65
N LEU A 6 10.14 12.95 -16.84
CA LEU A 6 11.27 12.91 -15.91
C LEU A 6 12.03 14.22 -15.88
N GLU A 7 12.19 14.89 -17.01
CA GLU A 7 12.81 16.22 -17.05
C GLU A 7 11.98 17.25 -16.27
N ALA A 8 10.66 17.21 -16.37
CA ALA A 8 9.78 18.07 -15.59
C ALA A 8 9.97 17.89 -14.07
N THR A 9 10.26 16.67 -13.60
CA THR A 9 10.53 16.42 -12.17
C THR A 9 11.80 17.11 -11.66
N LYS A 10 12.76 17.42 -12.54
CA LYS A 10 13.99 18.14 -12.17
C LYS A 10 13.74 19.64 -12.04
N LEU A 11 12.83 20.19 -12.84
CA LEU A 11 12.54 21.62 -12.90
C LEU A 11 11.47 22.07 -11.88
N LEU A 12 10.45 21.25 -11.66
CA LEU A 12 9.33 21.56 -10.75
C LEU A 12 9.76 21.95 -9.32
N PRO A 13 10.77 21.33 -8.69
CA PRO A 13 11.23 21.73 -7.35
C PRO A 13 11.85 23.13 -7.33
N ALA A 14 12.51 23.53 -8.41
CA ALA A 14 13.05 24.90 -8.53
C ALA A 14 11.90 25.90 -8.68
N LEU A 15 10.92 25.60 -9.53
CA LEU A 15 9.74 26.45 -9.75
C LEU A 15 8.90 26.61 -8.48
N LYS A 16 8.64 25.53 -7.74
CA LYS A 16 7.91 25.59 -6.46
C LYS A 16 8.60 26.46 -5.42
N ARG A 17 9.94 26.41 -5.35
CA ARG A 17 10.71 27.27 -4.42
C ARG A 17 10.58 28.75 -4.78
N VAL A 18 10.62 29.07 -6.08
CA VAL A 18 10.41 30.45 -6.55
C VAL A 18 8.99 30.91 -6.20
N CYS A 19 7.98 30.10 -6.46
CA CYS A 19 6.59 30.42 -6.15
C CYS A 19 6.32 30.65 -4.66
N HIS A 20 7.02 29.97 -3.76
CA HIS A 20 6.82 30.13 -2.31
C HIS A 20 7.21 31.53 -1.80
N GLY A 21 8.04 32.26 -2.54
CA GLY A 21 8.42 33.65 -2.24
C GLY A 21 7.66 34.70 -3.05
N LEU A 22 6.71 34.28 -3.89
CA LEU A 22 5.88 35.20 -4.68
C LEU A 22 4.55 35.43 -3.95
N GLU A 23 4.34 36.66 -3.48
CA GLU A 23 3.08 37.10 -2.89
C GLU A 23 2.40 38.16 -3.79
N GLY A 24 1.07 38.17 -3.80
CA GLY A 24 0.25 39.13 -4.54
C GLY A 24 -0.54 38.55 -5.72
N GLU A 25 -1.67 39.18 -6.05
CA GLU A 25 -2.60 38.72 -7.10
C GLU A 25 -1.96 38.59 -8.49
N ALA A 26 -0.93 39.40 -8.78
CA ALA A 26 -0.21 39.37 -10.05
C ALA A 26 0.46 38.02 -10.37
N TYR A 27 0.77 37.21 -9.33
CA TYR A 27 1.42 35.90 -9.50
C TYR A 27 0.47 34.72 -9.28
N ALA A 28 -0.79 34.98 -8.93
CA ALA A 28 -1.76 33.95 -8.57
C ALA A 28 -1.97 32.94 -9.72
N THR A 29 -2.10 33.43 -10.96
CA THR A 29 -2.26 32.57 -12.14
C THR A 29 -1.02 31.68 -12.39
N ALA A 30 0.19 32.22 -12.21
CA ALA A 30 1.42 31.46 -12.40
C ALA A 30 1.59 30.37 -11.34
N ILE A 31 1.32 30.69 -10.07
CA ILE A 31 1.32 29.73 -8.96
C ILE A 31 0.30 28.62 -9.21
N HIS A 32 -0.92 28.98 -9.63
CA HIS A 32 -1.96 28.01 -9.97
C HIS A 32 -1.53 27.05 -11.09
N ASN A 33 -0.99 27.58 -12.19
CA ASN A 33 -0.54 26.78 -13.33
C ASN A 33 0.61 25.83 -12.96
N ILE A 34 1.55 26.28 -12.12
CA ILE A 34 2.66 25.45 -11.64
C ILE A 34 2.14 24.35 -10.72
N GLN A 35 1.18 24.64 -9.86
CA GLN A 35 0.55 23.61 -9.02
C GLN A 35 -0.21 22.57 -9.86
N GLN A 36 -0.98 23.00 -10.87
CA GLN A 36 -1.67 22.09 -11.79
C GLN A 36 -0.68 21.21 -12.56
N THR A 37 0.40 21.80 -13.08
CA THR A 37 1.45 21.06 -13.79
C THR A 37 2.13 20.07 -12.86
N SER A 38 2.42 20.47 -11.62
CA SER A 38 2.97 19.56 -10.61
C SER A 38 2.04 18.37 -10.36
N ASN A 39 0.75 18.61 -10.15
CA ASN A 39 -0.22 17.54 -9.90
C ASN A 39 -0.33 16.60 -11.13
N TYR A 40 -0.31 17.16 -12.34
CA TYR A 40 -0.31 16.38 -13.57
C TYR A 40 0.92 15.46 -13.66
N VAL A 41 2.11 15.99 -13.41
CA VAL A 41 3.35 15.20 -13.42
C VAL A 41 3.35 14.13 -12.34
N GLU A 42 2.89 14.45 -11.13
CA GLU A 42 2.75 13.49 -10.03
C GLU A 42 1.85 12.32 -10.43
N ASN A 43 0.63 12.60 -10.91
CA ASN A 43 -0.32 11.58 -11.30
C ASN A 43 0.20 10.72 -12.46
N ARG A 44 0.84 11.33 -13.46
CA ARG A 44 1.46 10.60 -14.57
C ARG A 44 2.56 9.64 -14.12
N LEU A 45 3.39 10.03 -13.14
CA LEU A 45 4.40 9.15 -12.56
C LEU A 45 3.77 8.02 -11.75
N LEU A 46 2.69 8.30 -11.03
CA LEU A 46 1.93 7.30 -10.28
C LEU A 46 1.30 6.25 -11.22
N ASP A 47 0.70 6.68 -12.33
CA ASP A 47 0.13 5.78 -13.34
C ASP A 47 1.22 4.93 -14.02
N ARG A 48 2.37 5.54 -14.33
CA ARG A 48 3.53 4.84 -14.90
C ARG A 48 4.11 3.81 -13.93
N PHE A 49 4.18 4.15 -12.64
CA PHE A 49 4.60 3.24 -11.57
C PHE A 49 3.68 2.03 -11.48
N GLU A 50 2.36 2.25 -11.45
CA GLU A 50 1.36 1.18 -11.38
C GLU A 50 1.44 0.26 -12.61
N SER A 51 1.52 0.83 -13.81
CA SER A 51 1.69 0.08 -15.06
C SER A 51 3.00 -0.73 -15.11
N ALA A 52 4.08 -0.20 -14.52
CA ALA A 52 5.35 -0.92 -14.38
C ALA A 52 5.24 -2.06 -13.37
N SER A 53 4.48 -1.86 -12.29
CA SER A 53 4.24 -2.89 -11.29
C SER A 53 3.50 -4.10 -11.87
N THR A 54 2.47 -3.89 -12.71
CA THR A 54 1.76 -4.99 -13.38
C THR A 54 2.68 -5.83 -14.29
N ARG A 55 3.76 -5.22 -14.80
CA ARG A 55 4.75 -5.88 -15.66
C ARG A 55 5.99 -6.37 -14.90
N GLU A 56 5.99 -6.23 -13.58
CA GLU A 56 7.12 -6.54 -12.69
C GLU A 56 8.43 -5.82 -13.10
N ASP A 57 8.32 -4.64 -13.72
CA ASP A 57 9.45 -3.84 -14.17
C ASP A 57 10.00 -2.97 -13.02
N ILE A 58 10.85 -3.59 -12.20
CA ILE A 58 11.50 -2.98 -11.04
C ILE A 58 12.30 -1.72 -11.42
N ALA A 59 12.94 -1.69 -12.58
CA ALA A 59 13.76 -0.56 -13.00
C ALA A 59 12.91 0.69 -13.25
N THR A 60 11.80 0.54 -13.99
CA THR A 60 10.87 1.62 -14.25
C THR A 60 10.13 2.06 -12.98
N MET A 61 9.73 1.12 -12.12
CA MET A 61 9.14 1.44 -10.82
C MET A 61 10.09 2.32 -10.00
N ARG A 62 11.38 1.96 -9.95
CA ARG A 62 12.40 2.74 -9.23
C ARG A 62 12.60 4.14 -9.83
N GLU A 63 12.63 4.23 -11.16
CA GLU A 63 12.77 5.50 -11.88
C GLU A 63 11.61 6.46 -11.54
N CYS A 64 10.40 5.93 -11.36
CA CYS A 64 9.23 6.72 -10.93
C CYS A 64 9.25 7.04 -9.43
N ALA A 65 9.64 6.08 -8.58
CA ALA A 65 9.64 6.24 -7.13
C ALA A 65 10.62 7.31 -6.64
N MET A 66 11.79 7.41 -7.26
CA MET A 66 12.83 8.38 -6.90
C MET A 66 12.34 9.83 -6.88
N PRO A 67 11.81 10.40 -7.98
CA PRO A 67 11.30 11.77 -7.98
C PRO A 67 10.05 11.93 -7.11
N LEU A 68 9.14 10.93 -7.08
CA LEU A 68 7.93 10.96 -6.25
C LEU A 68 8.27 11.13 -4.76
N CYS A 69 9.15 10.29 -4.22
CA CYS A 69 9.58 10.39 -2.83
C CYS A 69 10.35 11.68 -2.53
N ARG A 70 11.17 12.16 -3.47
CA ARG A 70 12.03 13.32 -3.23
C ARG A 70 11.32 14.66 -3.34
N PHE A 71 10.35 14.80 -4.25
CA PHE A 71 9.80 16.10 -4.63
C PHE A 71 8.29 16.22 -4.41
N PHE A 72 7.58 15.13 -4.14
CA PHE A 72 6.12 15.10 -3.98
C PHE A 72 5.75 14.57 -2.60
N ASN A 73 5.74 15.46 -1.60
CA ASN A 73 5.27 15.20 -0.23
C ASN A 73 5.89 13.94 0.42
N GLY A 74 7.18 13.68 0.18
CA GLY A 74 7.86 12.51 0.75
C GLY A 74 7.33 11.17 0.23
N GLY A 75 6.66 11.16 -0.93
CA GLY A 75 6.09 9.96 -1.56
C GLY A 75 4.77 9.50 -0.97
N GLY A 76 4.06 10.32 -0.18
CA GLY A 76 2.80 9.92 0.47
C GLY A 76 1.76 9.35 -0.51
N SER A 77 1.53 10.01 -1.63
CA SER A 77 0.62 9.55 -2.70
C SER A 77 1.07 8.21 -3.29
N LEU A 78 2.38 8.04 -3.50
CA LEU A 78 2.96 6.80 -4.01
C LEU A 78 2.78 5.65 -3.02
N HIS A 79 3.07 5.86 -1.73
CA HIS A 79 2.93 4.83 -0.72
C HIS A 79 1.46 4.36 -0.63
N ASN A 80 0.52 5.30 -0.60
CA ASN A 80 -0.91 5.00 -0.57
C ASN A 80 -1.35 4.21 -1.81
N ARG A 81 -0.92 4.63 -3.01
CA ARG A 81 -1.28 3.96 -4.26
C ARG A 81 -0.63 2.59 -4.39
N TYR A 82 0.64 2.46 -3.99
CA TYR A 82 1.32 1.18 -3.92
C TYR A 82 0.59 0.20 -3.02
N PHE A 83 0.15 0.64 -1.84
CA PHE A 83 -0.64 -0.22 -0.98
C PHE A 83 -2.01 -0.57 -1.61
N ASN A 84 -2.80 0.43 -1.99
CA ASN A 84 -4.20 0.22 -2.39
C ASN A 84 -4.36 -0.50 -3.74
N SER A 85 -3.48 -0.22 -4.71
CA SER A 85 -3.59 -0.75 -6.06
C SER A 85 -2.77 -2.01 -6.31
N ILE A 86 -1.72 -2.26 -5.51
CA ILE A 86 -0.77 -3.35 -5.78
C ILE A 86 -0.79 -4.37 -4.64
N VAL A 87 -0.54 -3.93 -3.40
CA VAL A 87 -0.42 -4.86 -2.27
C VAL A 87 -1.78 -5.42 -1.86
N MET A 88 -2.79 -4.55 -1.76
CA MET A 88 -4.11 -4.88 -1.25
C MET A 88 -4.85 -5.92 -2.11
N PRO A 89 -4.90 -5.80 -3.46
CA PRO A 89 -5.50 -6.83 -4.29
C PRO A 89 -4.80 -8.18 -4.13
N ASN A 90 -3.46 -8.21 -4.08
CA ASN A 90 -2.71 -9.46 -3.86
C ASN A 90 -3.00 -10.10 -2.50
N LEU A 91 -3.27 -9.27 -1.48
CA LEU A 91 -3.63 -9.74 -0.14
C LEU A 91 -5.02 -10.36 -0.11
N LEU A 92 -5.99 -9.75 -0.81
CA LEU A 92 -7.35 -10.26 -0.90
C LEU A 92 -7.43 -11.53 -1.76
N ASP A 93 -6.80 -11.52 -2.94
CA ASP A 93 -6.84 -12.63 -3.91
C ASP A 93 -6.28 -13.94 -3.31
N LEU A 94 -5.18 -13.83 -2.56
CA LEU A 94 -4.57 -14.97 -1.85
C LEU A 94 -5.35 -15.41 -0.60
N GLY A 95 -6.29 -14.60 -0.12
CA GLY A 95 -7.20 -14.93 0.98
C GLY A 95 -8.55 -15.49 0.51
N SER A 96 -8.90 -15.31 -0.76
CA SER A 96 -10.16 -15.76 -1.36
C SER A 96 -10.03 -16.98 -2.29
N GLY A 97 -8.81 -17.32 -2.72
CA GLY A 97 -8.56 -18.56 -3.47
C GLY A 97 -8.89 -19.79 -2.62
N ASP A 98 -9.75 -20.65 -3.15
CA ASP A 98 -10.23 -21.93 -2.58
C ASP A 98 -11.47 -21.83 -1.65
N LEU A 99 -12.46 -21.00 -2.01
CA LEU A 99 -13.84 -21.10 -1.52
C LEU A 99 -14.76 -21.91 -2.46
N ASP A 100 -14.23 -22.45 -3.56
CA ASP A 100 -15.00 -23.29 -4.51
C ASP A 100 -15.11 -24.76 -4.06
N ASP A 101 -14.42 -25.16 -2.98
CA ASP A 101 -14.66 -26.45 -2.33
C ASP A 101 -15.77 -26.26 -1.28
N GLU A 102 -16.92 -26.90 -1.52
CA GLU A 102 -18.16 -26.88 -0.74
C GLU A 102 -18.04 -27.45 0.70
N GLU A 103 -16.85 -27.46 1.30
CA GLU A 103 -16.64 -27.73 2.72
C GLU A 103 -16.55 -26.41 3.50
N GLU A 104 -17.38 -26.28 4.53
CA GLU A 104 -17.40 -25.16 5.46
C GLU A 104 -16.02 -25.07 6.16
N ALA A 105 -15.08 -24.33 5.56
CA ALA A 105 -13.72 -24.22 6.07
C ALA A 105 -13.75 -23.72 7.51
N SER A 106 -13.10 -24.45 8.41
CA SER A 106 -13.08 -24.08 9.83
C SER A 106 -12.48 -22.68 10.00
N ALA A 107 -12.86 -21.99 11.06
CA ALA A 107 -12.28 -20.68 11.39
C ALA A 107 -10.75 -20.73 11.51
N GLN A 108 -10.21 -21.86 11.97
CA GLN A 108 -8.77 -22.12 12.06
C GLN A 108 -8.11 -22.20 10.68
N ASP A 109 -8.74 -22.90 9.73
CA ASP A 109 -8.23 -23.03 8.36
C ASP A 109 -8.25 -21.67 7.64
N MET A 110 -9.35 -20.93 7.78
CA MET A 110 -9.50 -19.60 7.19
C MET A 110 -8.41 -18.64 7.68
N LEU A 111 -8.21 -18.54 9.00
CA LEU A 111 -7.16 -17.70 9.58
C LEU A 111 -5.76 -18.20 9.20
N SER A 112 -5.53 -19.51 9.18
CA SER A 112 -4.24 -20.09 8.76
C SER A 112 -3.89 -19.76 7.31
N ARG A 113 -4.86 -19.86 6.39
CA ARG A 113 -4.70 -19.46 4.99
C ARG A 113 -4.40 -17.96 4.88
N MET A 114 -5.13 -17.12 5.62
CA MET A 114 -4.92 -15.67 5.68
C MET A 114 -3.51 -15.32 6.16
N PHE A 115 -3.05 -15.87 7.29
CA PHE A 115 -1.68 -15.65 7.78
C PHE A 115 -0.62 -16.14 6.78
N GLY A 116 -0.87 -17.26 6.11
CA GLY A 116 0.00 -17.76 5.02
C GLY A 116 0.06 -16.79 3.83
N ALA A 117 -1.08 -16.23 3.42
CA ALA A 117 -1.16 -15.21 2.36
C ALA A 117 -0.38 -13.95 2.75
N ILE A 118 -0.60 -13.43 3.96
CA ILE A 118 0.13 -12.29 4.51
C ILE A 118 1.63 -12.52 4.47
N HIS A 119 2.10 -13.68 4.94
CA HIS A 119 3.52 -14.00 4.94
C HIS A 119 4.11 -13.97 3.52
N ARG A 120 3.42 -14.58 2.53
CA ARG A 120 3.86 -14.57 1.13
C ARG A 120 3.89 -13.16 0.53
N VAL A 121 2.84 -12.37 0.75
CA VAL A 121 2.76 -10.98 0.27
C VAL A 121 3.86 -10.15 0.92
N CYS A 122 4.00 -10.17 2.25
CA CYS A 122 5.06 -9.44 2.94
C CYS A 122 6.46 -9.81 2.42
N ALA A 123 6.75 -11.10 2.24
CA ALA A 123 8.05 -11.54 1.71
C ALA A 123 8.32 -10.97 0.29
N LYS A 124 7.33 -11.02 -0.60
CA LYS A 124 7.41 -10.43 -1.95
C LYS A 124 7.59 -8.92 -1.88
N GLU A 125 6.70 -8.24 -1.17
CA GLU A 125 6.63 -6.78 -1.15
C GLU A 125 7.82 -6.16 -0.42
N PHE A 126 8.37 -6.78 0.64
CA PHE A 126 9.61 -6.29 1.27
C PHE A 126 10.80 -6.32 0.30
N ASN A 127 10.87 -7.32 -0.57
CA ASN A 127 11.88 -7.36 -1.61
C ASN A 127 11.65 -6.26 -2.66
N VAL A 128 10.41 -6.03 -3.10
CA VAL A 128 10.07 -4.94 -4.02
C VAL A 128 10.42 -3.59 -3.39
N ILE A 129 9.98 -3.34 -2.16
CA ILE A 129 10.21 -2.09 -1.44
C ILE A 129 11.71 -1.77 -1.39
N ARG A 130 12.53 -2.76 -1.03
CA ARG A 130 13.98 -2.61 -0.93
C ARG A 130 14.65 -2.22 -2.26
N ASN A 131 14.14 -2.72 -3.37
CA ASN A 131 14.75 -2.53 -4.69
C ASN A 131 14.20 -1.32 -5.45
N VAL A 132 12.97 -0.91 -5.16
CA VAL A 132 12.24 0.16 -5.84
C VAL A 132 12.34 1.50 -5.11
N PHE A 133 12.18 1.51 -3.79
CA PHE A 133 12.06 2.76 -3.05
C PHE A 133 13.42 3.32 -2.64
N PRO A 134 13.58 4.66 -2.57
CA PRO A 134 14.74 5.30 -1.96
C PRO A 134 15.02 4.78 -0.55
N ARG A 135 16.30 4.66 -0.18
CA ARG A 135 16.72 4.06 1.11
C ARG A 135 16.09 4.73 2.34
N ASP A 136 15.90 6.04 2.27
CA ASP A 136 15.29 6.87 3.32
C ASP A 136 13.76 6.69 3.43
N SER A 137 13.09 6.20 2.38
CA SER A 137 11.65 5.91 2.42
C SER A 137 11.32 4.44 2.73
N VAL A 138 12.23 3.49 2.49
CA VAL A 138 12.03 2.04 2.71
C VAL A 138 11.38 1.74 4.07
N MET A 139 11.91 2.28 5.17
CA MET A 139 11.36 2.03 6.52
C MET A 139 9.96 2.61 6.71
N ARG A 140 9.68 3.78 6.12
CA ARG A 140 8.36 4.41 6.18
C ARG A 140 7.33 3.57 5.41
N VAL A 141 7.67 3.10 4.20
CA VAL A 141 6.76 2.27 3.38
C VAL A 141 6.51 0.93 4.06
N THR A 142 7.56 0.29 4.56
CA THR A 142 7.49 -0.98 5.28
C THR A 142 6.59 -0.87 6.50
N ARG A 143 6.80 0.16 7.34
CA ARG A 143 5.98 0.40 8.53
C ARG A 143 4.51 0.63 8.16
N MET A 144 4.24 1.44 7.14
CA MET A 144 2.88 1.70 6.68
C MET A 144 2.18 0.42 6.20
N LEU A 145 2.90 -0.42 5.43
CA LEU A 145 2.38 -1.71 4.95
C LEU A 145 2.02 -2.64 6.11
N VAL A 146 2.92 -2.82 7.07
CA VAL A 146 2.67 -3.64 8.26
C VAL A 146 1.50 -3.07 9.06
N GLN A 147 1.47 -1.75 9.31
CA GLN A 147 0.37 -1.12 10.03
C GLN A 147 -0.98 -1.37 9.37
N ARG A 148 -1.08 -1.27 8.04
CA ARG A 148 -2.34 -1.53 7.34
C ARG A 148 -2.73 -3.00 7.32
N ILE A 149 -1.77 -3.91 7.12
CA ILE A 149 -2.06 -5.35 7.18
C ILE A 149 -2.65 -5.73 8.53
N PHE A 150 -2.16 -5.15 9.63
CA PHE A 150 -2.68 -5.46 10.95
C PHE A 150 -3.98 -4.69 11.27
N MET A 151 -4.03 -3.40 10.97
CA MET A 151 -5.00 -2.47 11.58
C MET A 151 -5.99 -1.85 10.58
N ASP A 152 -5.98 -2.22 9.30
CA ASP A 152 -6.95 -1.66 8.36
C ASP A 152 -8.38 -2.06 8.75
N PRO A 153 -9.32 -1.10 8.85
CA PRO A 153 -10.67 -1.39 9.31
C PRO A 153 -11.52 -2.23 8.35
N ALA A 154 -11.11 -2.38 7.09
CA ALA A 154 -11.89 -3.17 6.14
C ALA A 154 -11.37 -4.62 6.00
N PHE A 155 -10.08 -4.86 6.23
CA PHE A 155 -9.44 -6.15 5.92
C PHE A 155 -8.23 -6.50 6.79
N GLY A 156 -7.90 -5.65 7.77
CA GLY A 156 -6.79 -5.90 8.67
C GLY A 156 -6.99 -7.17 9.48
N ILE A 157 -5.88 -7.82 9.85
CA ILE A 157 -5.87 -9.05 10.65
C ILE A 157 -6.72 -8.88 11.91
N GLN A 158 -6.62 -7.73 12.57
CA GLN A 158 -7.36 -7.45 13.81
C GLN A 158 -8.87 -7.67 13.62
N ASN A 159 -9.46 -7.08 12.58
CA ASN A 159 -10.90 -7.19 12.36
C ASN A 159 -11.32 -8.62 12.01
N ARG A 160 -10.50 -9.36 11.26
CA ARG A 160 -10.78 -10.77 10.94
C ARG A 160 -10.68 -11.69 12.15
N VAL A 161 -9.71 -11.45 13.02
CA VAL A 161 -9.57 -12.17 14.28
C VAL A 161 -10.75 -11.84 15.20
N ASP A 162 -11.15 -10.58 15.29
CA ASP A 162 -12.29 -10.16 16.10
C ASP A 162 -13.62 -10.74 15.56
N GLU A 163 -13.81 -10.80 14.24
CA GLU A 163 -14.95 -11.46 13.60
C GLU A 163 -15.07 -12.95 13.98
N VAL A 164 -13.93 -13.64 14.15
CA VAL A 164 -13.90 -15.06 14.51
C VAL A 164 -14.06 -15.28 16.02
N LEU A 165 -13.32 -14.53 16.84
CA LEU A 165 -13.26 -14.72 18.29
C LEU A 165 -14.43 -14.04 19.03
N SER A 166 -15.03 -13.03 18.44
CA SER A 166 -16.12 -12.23 19.02
C SER A 166 -17.11 -11.82 17.94
N PRO A 167 -17.77 -12.81 17.29
CA PRO A 167 -18.63 -12.54 16.15
C PRO A 167 -19.80 -11.61 16.55
N PRO A 168 -20.17 -10.65 15.69
CA PRO A 168 -21.33 -9.80 15.94
C PRO A 168 -22.63 -10.62 15.81
N PRO A 169 -23.69 -10.28 16.57
CA PRO A 169 -24.99 -10.93 16.43
C PRO A 169 -25.52 -10.85 14.98
N PRO A 170 -26.18 -11.90 14.45
CA PRO A 170 -26.72 -13.08 15.16
C PRO A 170 -25.78 -14.30 15.22
N ALA A 171 -24.53 -14.19 14.77
CA ALA A 171 -23.61 -15.33 14.75
C ALA A 171 -23.30 -15.80 16.18
N GLU A 172 -23.29 -17.12 16.39
CA GLU A 172 -22.99 -17.70 17.69
C GLU A 172 -21.48 -17.67 17.96
N PRO A 173 -21.06 -17.37 19.21
CA PRO A 173 -19.66 -17.51 19.61
C PRO A 173 -19.16 -18.94 19.45
N LEU A 174 -17.87 -19.11 19.19
CA LEU A 174 -17.22 -20.41 19.15
C LEU A 174 -17.36 -21.14 20.50
N PRO A 175 -17.47 -22.49 20.50
CA PRO A 175 -17.29 -23.30 21.69
C PRO A 175 -15.95 -23.00 22.37
N LEU A 176 -15.89 -23.11 23.70
CA LEU A 176 -14.70 -22.71 24.48
C LEU A 176 -13.41 -23.40 24.00
N ALA A 177 -13.47 -24.68 23.62
CA ALA A 177 -12.31 -25.41 23.11
C ALA A 177 -11.80 -24.78 21.81
N ASP A 178 -12.68 -24.59 20.82
CA ASP A 178 -12.35 -24.00 19.53
C ASP A 178 -11.85 -22.56 19.68
N PHE A 179 -12.45 -21.78 20.58
CA PHE A 179 -12.00 -20.43 20.92
C PHE A 179 -10.56 -20.42 21.41
N LEU A 180 -10.22 -21.31 22.36
CA LEU A 180 -8.86 -21.39 22.91
C LEU A 180 -7.84 -21.84 21.85
N ASP A 181 -8.21 -22.81 21.01
CA ASP A 181 -7.35 -23.27 19.92
C ASP A 181 -7.08 -22.17 18.89
N VAL A 182 -8.13 -21.43 18.48
CA VAL A 182 -7.98 -20.27 17.58
C VAL A 182 -7.13 -19.18 18.23
N LEU A 183 -7.36 -18.87 19.52
CA LEU A 183 -6.60 -17.85 20.23
C LEU A 183 -5.11 -18.21 20.33
N CYS A 184 -4.78 -19.46 20.66
CA CYS A 184 -3.42 -19.97 20.68
C CYS A 184 -2.77 -19.87 19.30
N MET A 185 -3.47 -20.31 18.25
CA MET A 185 -2.97 -20.24 16.87
C MET A 185 -2.71 -18.79 16.43
N VAL A 186 -3.63 -17.85 16.71
CA VAL A 186 -3.43 -16.43 16.40
C VAL A 186 -2.21 -15.89 17.14
N HIS A 187 -2.04 -16.25 18.40
CA HIS A 187 -0.87 -15.82 19.19
C HIS A 187 0.45 -16.36 18.62
N GLU A 188 0.49 -17.63 18.24
CA GLU A 188 1.66 -18.26 17.61
C GLU A 188 2.00 -17.65 16.24
N LYS A 189 0.99 -17.28 15.44
CA LYS A 189 1.20 -16.70 14.10
C LYS A 189 1.58 -15.22 14.12
N THR A 190 1.37 -14.53 15.24
CA THR A 190 1.65 -13.09 15.40
C THR A 190 2.93 -12.78 16.18
N THR A 191 3.56 -13.79 16.77
CA THR A 191 4.84 -13.69 17.51
C THR A 191 6.03 -14.19 16.69
#